data_AF-A0A246A8E5-F1
#
_entry.id   AF-A0A246A8E5-F1
#
_cell.length_a   1.000
_cell.length_b   1.000
_cell.length_c   1.000
_cell.angle_alpha   90.00
_cell.angle_beta   90.00
_cell.angle_gamma   90.00
#
_symmetry.space_group_name_H-M   'P 1'
#
loop_
_entity.id
_entity.type
_entity.pdbx_description
1 polymer ?
#
loop_
_entity_poly.entity_id
_entity_poly.type
_entity_poly.pdbx_seq_one_letter_code
_entity_poly.pdbx_strand_id
1 'polypeptide(L)'
;IAATKMDLGTDVNFGSLTRDMFSHLKEQENVNLYFNHEIRDLKKNKDDNWIVKVKDLETNDSRKRTAKFVFIGAGGGSLPLLEKSGIPEGKGFGGFPVSGQWLKCTNDEIIAKHHAKVYGKAAVGAPPMSVPHLDTRMINGKQALLFGPYAGFSTKFLKNGSFLDLPKSIKFNNIRPMISAGLHNIDLTKYLIDQVRQSPEDRLDALKEYLPQAELKDWELEYAGQRVQVIKKDAKKGGVLEFGTEVVSAADGSIAALLGASPGASTAVSIMLELLARCFKEDLATDEWQAKIRDMIPTYGQELSNDAELCKKTRERTSKVLEIENT
;
A
#
# COMPACT_ATOMS: atom_id res chain seq x y z
N ILE A 1 -0.22 19.95 27.40
CA ILE A 1 -0.40 19.09 26.21
C ILE A 1 -0.75 20.01 25.05
N ALA A 2 0.02 20.03 23.97
CA ALA A 2 -0.36 20.71 22.74
C ALA A 2 -0.93 19.64 21.79
N ALA A 3 -2.20 19.76 21.46
CA ALA A 3 -2.88 18.87 20.49
C ALA A 3 -3.37 19.73 19.32
N THR A 4 -3.25 19.19 18.10
CA THR A 4 -3.87 19.78 16.91
C THR A 4 -5.13 18.99 16.60
N LYS A 5 -6.24 19.69 16.37
CA LYS A 5 -7.52 19.09 15.98
C LYS A 5 -7.84 19.49 14.54
N MET A 6 -8.36 18.54 13.77
CA MET A 6 -8.88 18.78 12.43
C MET A 6 -10.25 18.12 12.33
N ASP A 7 -11.28 18.94 12.16
CA ASP A 7 -12.67 18.48 12.04
C ASP A 7 -12.99 17.96 10.63
N LEU A 8 -12.22 18.41 9.63
CA LEU A 8 -12.35 17.95 8.26
C LEU A 8 -11.86 16.50 8.10
N GLY A 9 -12.61 15.72 7.33
CA GLY A 9 -12.21 14.40 6.87
C GLY A 9 -13.39 13.43 6.81
N THR A 10 -13.21 12.35 6.06
CA THR A 10 -14.15 11.23 6.04
C THR A 10 -13.37 9.92 5.90
N ASP A 11 -13.96 8.82 6.36
CA ASP A 11 -13.39 7.50 6.15
C ASP A 11 -13.70 6.99 4.74
N VAL A 12 -12.69 6.40 4.10
CA VAL A 12 -12.85 5.73 2.81
C VAL A 12 -12.87 4.22 3.03
N ASN A 13 -13.98 3.57 2.67
CA ASN A 13 -14.03 2.12 2.60
C ASN A 13 -13.40 1.64 1.28
N PHE A 14 -12.10 1.36 1.31
CA PHE A 14 -11.37 0.88 0.13
C PHE A 14 -11.91 -0.43 -0.44
N GLY A 15 -12.53 -1.28 0.38
CA GLY A 15 -13.19 -2.48 -0.10
C GLY A 15 -14.39 -2.16 -1.00
N SER A 16 -15.23 -1.20 -0.60
CA SER A 16 -16.36 -0.72 -1.41
C SER A 16 -15.86 0.01 -2.64
N LEU A 17 -14.95 0.97 -2.49
CA LEU A 17 -14.36 1.70 -3.61
C LEU A 17 -13.78 0.75 -4.66
N THR A 18 -13.04 -0.29 -4.24
CA THR A 18 -12.48 -1.29 -5.17
C THR A 18 -13.60 -2.03 -5.91
N ARG A 19 -14.66 -2.48 -5.21
CA ARG A 19 -15.79 -3.16 -5.87
C ARG A 19 -16.49 -2.25 -6.87
N ASP A 20 -16.73 -0.99 -6.52
CA ASP A 20 -17.40 -0.02 -7.39
C ASP A 20 -16.56 0.27 -8.64
N MET A 21 -15.24 0.45 -8.47
CA MET A 21 -14.31 0.60 -9.59
C MET A 21 -14.33 -0.61 -10.53
N PHE A 22 -14.30 -1.83 -9.99
CA PHE A 22 -14.33 -3.05 -10.82
C PHE A 22 -15.69 -3.27 -11.50
N SER A 23 -16.80 -2.93 -10.82
CA SER A 23 -18.14 -2.96 -11.43
C SER A 23 -18.21 -2.00 -12.62
N HIS A 24 -17.77 -0.76 -12.45
CA HIS A 24 -17.73 0.22 -13.53
C HIS A 24 -16.83 -0.23 -14.69
N LEU A 25 -15.65 -0.78 -14.39
CA LEU A 25 -14.74 -1.32 -15.40
C LEU A 25 -15.36 -2.46 -16.20
N LYS A 26 -16.20 -3.30 -15.59
CA LYS A 26 -16.90 -4.40 -16.26
C LYS A 26 -17.91 -3.92 -17.32
N GLU A 27 -18.43 -2.71 -17.17
CA GLU A 27 -19.41 -2.10 -18.08
C GLU A 27 -18.75 -1.46 -19.32
N GLN A 28 -17.42 -1.33 -19.33
CA GLN A 28 -16.70 -0.68 -20.44
C GLN A 28 -16.47 -1.67 -21.60
N GLU A 29 -16.79 -1.25 -22.83
CA GLU A 29 -16.76 -2.11 -24.03
C GLU A 29 -15.40 -2.78 -24.32
N ASN A 30 -14.29 -2.18 -23.87
CA ASN A 30 -12.94 -2.64 -24.16
C ASN A 30 -12.18 -3.18 -22.95
N VAL A 31 -12.88 -3.49 -21.85
CA VAL A 31 -12.27 -3.98 -20.62
C VAL A 31 -12.74 -5.40 -20.34
N ASN A 32 -11.78 -6.30 -20.14
CA ASN A 32 -12.05 -7.69 -19.78
C ASN A 32 -11.48 -7.97 -18.38
N LEU A 33 -12.34 -8.46 -17.48
CA LEU A 33 -11.95 -8.80 -16.11
C LEU A 33 -11.97 -10.32 -15.91
N TYR A 34 -10.88 -10.85 -15.38
CA TYR A 34 -10.73 -12.28 -15.10
C TYR A 34 -10.33 -12.49 -13.64
N PHE A 35 -11.24 -13.06 -12.85
CA PHE A 35 -10.98 -13.53 -11.49
C PHE A 35 -10.50 -14.98 -11.52
N ASN A 36 -9.89 -15.47 -10.43
CA ASN A 36 -9.33 -16.83 -10.36
C ASN A 36 -8.27 -17.12 -11.45
N HIS A 37 -7.60 -16.07 -11.93
CA HIS A 37 -6.54 -16.15 -12.93
C HIS A 37 -5.22 -15.68 -12.33
N GLU A 38 -4.25 -16.59 -12.24
CA GLU A 38 -2.95 -16.29 -11.66
C GLU A 38 -1.88 -16.14 -12.74
N ILE A 39 -1.17 -15.01 -12.71
CA ILE A 39 -0.03 -14.78 -13.59
C ILE A 39 1.16 -15.59 -13.08
N ARG A 40 1.61 -16.54 -13.91
CA ARG A 40 2.70 -17.47 -13.56
C ARG A 40 4.04 -17.04 -14.09
N ASP A 41 4.09 -16.34 -15.22
CA ASP A 41 5.34 -15.93 -15.87
C ASP A 41 5.13 -14.77 -16.84
N LEU A 42 6.20 -14.01 -17.09
CA LEU A 42 6.23 -12.85 -17.98
C LEU A 42 7.52 -12.90 -18.81
N LYS A 43 7.40 -12.87 -20.14
CA LYS A 43 8.57 -12.90 -21.03
C LYS A 43 8.32 -12.12 -22.32
N LYS A 44 9.29 -11.32 -22.78
CA LYS A 44 9.25 -10.70 -24.11
C LYS A 44 9.33 -11.75 -25.23
N ASN A 45 8.52 -11.61 -26.27
CA ASN A 45 8.63 -12.37 -27.51
C ASN A 45 9.61 -11.70 -28.50
N LYS A 46 9.69 -12.22 -29.72
CA LYS A 46 10.58 -11.68 -30.77
C LYS A 46 10.10 -10.34 -31.34
N ASP A 47 8.80 -10.05 -31.24
CA ASP A 47 8.17 -8.81 -31.70
C ASP A 47 8.09 -7.76 -30.59
N ASP A 48 8.89 -7.96 -29.53
CA ASP A 48 8.98 -7.10 -28.36
C ASP A 48 7.66 -6.89 -27.57
N ASN A 49 6.72 -7.83 -27.71
CA ASN A 49 5.51 -7.90 -26.90
C ASN A 49 5.69 -8.84 -25.69
N TRP A 50 4.95 -8.59 -24.62
CA TRP A 50 4.92 -9.44 -23.44
C TRP A 50 4.04 -10.67 -23.64
N ILE A 51 4.62 -11.85 -23.45
CA ILE A 51 3.91 -13.10 -23.26
C ILE A 51 3.64 -13.30 -21.77
N VAL A 52 2.37 -13.29 -21.42
CA VAL A 52 1.87 -13.48 -20.06
C VAL A 52 1.35 -14.92 -19.95
N LYS A 53 2.00 -15.73 -19.11
CA LYS A 53 1.51 -17.09 -18.80
C LYS A 53 0.49 -16.99 -17.68
N VAL A 54 -0.74 -17.39 -17.96
CA VAL A 54 -1.87 -17.32 -17.03
C VAL A 54 -2.32 -18.73 -16.68
N LYS A 55 -2.50 -19.02 -15.40
CA LYS A 55 -3.13 -20.25 -14.92
C LYS A 55 -4.54 -19.94 -14.44
N ASP A 56 -5.52 -20.64 -14.99
CA ASP A 56 -6.88 -20.66 -14.44
C ASP A 56 -6.86 -21.54 -13.18
N LEU A 57 -7.30 -20.98 -12.05
CA LEU A 57 -7.27 -21.67 -10.77
C LEU A 57 -8.47 -22.59 -10.56
N GLU A 58 -9.55 -22.40 -11.31
CA GLU A 58 -10.73 -23.27 -11.25
C GLU A 58 -10.49 -24.52 -12.09
N THR A 59 -10.03 -24.37 -13.34
CA THR A 59 -9.83 -25.51 -14.26
C THR A 59 -8.43 -26.12 -14.18
N ASN A 60 -7.47 -25.43 -13.57
CA ASN A 60 -6.03 -25.71 -13.61
C ASN A 60 -5.35 -25.54 -14.99
N ASP A 61 -6.07 -25.09 -16.01
CA ASP A 61 -5.50 -24.90 -17.35
C ASP A 61 -4.50 -23.75 -17.40
N SER A 62 -3.54 -23.85 -18.32
CA SER A 62 -2.55 -22.80 -18.57
C SER A 62 -2.66 -22.26 -19.99
N ARG A 63 -2.71 -20.94 -20.11
CA ARG A 63 -2.78 -20.23 -21.39
C ARG A 63 -1.74 -19.11 -21.47
N LYS A 64 -1.45 -18.69 -22.70
CA LYS A 64 -0.60 -17.53 -22.97
C LYS A 64 -1.44 -16.39 -23.52
N ARG A 65 -1.16 -15.17 -23.07
CA ARG A 65 -1.71 -13.93 -23.60
C ARG A 65 -0.57 -13.03 -24.05
N THR A 66 -0.82 -12.23 -25.06
CA THR A 66 0.15 -11.25 -25.58
C THR A 66 -0.33 -9.86 -25.19
N ALA A 67 0.58 -9.03 -24.69
CA ALA A 67 0.30 -7.64 -24.32
C ALA A 67 1.44 -6.74 -24.79
N LYS A 68 1.10 -5.53 -25.28
CA LYS A 68 2.10 -4.51 -25.62
C LYS A 68 2.69 -3.87 -24.36
N PHE A 69 1.83 -3.64 -23.37
CA PHE A 69 2.18 -3.07 -22.07
C PHE A 69 1.69 -3.97 -20.93
N VAL A 70 2.47 -4.07 -19.85
CA VAL A 70 2.10 -4.81 -18.62
C VAL A 70 2.24 -3.91 -17.40
N PHE A 71 1.16 -3.73 -16.65
CA PHE A 71 1.19 -3.11 -15.33
C PHE A 71 1.08 -4.17 -14.22
N ILE A 72 2.04 -4.19 -13.30
CA ILE A 72 2.08 -5.10 -12.16
C ILE A 72 1.69 -4.34 -10.87
N GLY A 73 0.40 -4.39 -10.54
CA GLY A 73 -0.18 -3.89 -9.29
C GLY A 73 -0.61 -5.03 -8.34
N ALA A 74 0.25 -6.03 -8.14
CA ALA A 74 -0.10 -7.29 -7.46
C ALA A 74 0.19 -7.30 -5.95
N GLY A 75 0.28 -6.13 -5.30
CA GLY A 75 0.67 -6.00 -3.90
C GLY A 75 2.03 -6.67 -3.62
N GLY A 76 2.12 -7.50 -2.58
CA GLY A 76 3.35 -8.27 -2.31
C GLY A 76 3.74 -9.25 -3.44
N GLY A 77 2.79 -9.64 -4.30
CA GLY A 77 3.05 -10.46 -5.48
C GLY A 77 3.76 -9.72 -6.61
N SER A 78 3.89 -8.38 -6.54
CA SER A 78 4.58 -7.60 -7.57
C SER A 78 6.06 -7.93 -7.68
N LEU A 79 6.75 -8.15 -6.55
CA LEU A 79 8.19 -8.44 -6.56
C LEU A 79 8.51 -9.76 -7.30
N PRO A 80 7.87 -10.90 -6.98
CA PRO A 80 8.07 -12.13 -7.76
C PRO A 80 7.77 -12.00 -9.26
N LEU A 81 6.75 -11.22 -9.64
CA LEU A 81 6.41 -11.00 -11.05
C LEU A 81 7.45 -10.13 -11.76
N LEU A 82 7.92 -9.08 -11.09
CA LEU A 82 9.02 -8.25 -11.60
C LEU A 82 10.29 -9.09 -11.80
N GLU A 83 10.64 -9.93 -10.84
CA GLU A 83 11.80 -10.81 -10.98
C GLU A 83 11.66 -11.80 -12.14
N LYS A 84 10.45 -12.31 -12.40
CA LYS A 84 10.16 -13.19 -13.55
C LYS A 84 10.24 -12.47 -14.88
N SER A 85 9.86 -11.19 -14.94
CA SER A 85 9.96 -10.38 -16.16
C SER A 85 11.39 -10.31 -16.70
N GLY A 86 12.40 -10.47 -15.82
CA GLY A 86 13.81 -10.52 -16.19
C GLY A 86 14.41 -9.17 -16.61
N ILE A 87 13.66 -8.07 -16.50
CA ILE A 87 14.18 -6.74 -16.87
C ILE A 87 15.38 -6.36 -16.00
N PRO A 88 16.41 -5.69 -16.55
CA PRO A 88 17.59 -5.28 -15.79
C PRO A 88 17.26 -4.44 -14.55
N GLU A 89 16.25 -3.57 -14.64
CA GLU A 89 15.83 -2.61 -13.61
C GLU A 89 15.24 -3.30 -12.38
N GLY A 90 14.69 -4.51 -12.54
CA GLY A 90 14.18 -5.32 -11.43
C GLY A 90 15.27 -6.07 -10.66
N LYS A 91 16.53 -6.05 -11.12
CA LYS A 91 17.62 -6.80 -10.47
C LYS A 91 18.09 -6.12 -9.19
N GLY A 92 18.31 -6.93 -8.15
CA GLY A 92 18.81 -6.45 -6.86
C GLY A 92 17.74 -5.92 -5.92
N PHE A 93 16.46 -6.00 -6.33
CA PHE A 93 15.33 -5.84 -5.42
C PHE A 93 15.17 -7.09 -4.55
N GLY A 94 14.92 -6.87 -3.27
CA GLY A 94 14.50 -7.87 -2.30
C GLY A 94 13.24 -7.39 -1.59
N GLY A 95 12.65 -8.25 -0.79
CA GLY A 95 11.45 -7.93 -0.02
C GLY A 95 11.47 -8.62 1.32
N PHE A 96 10.98 -7.94 2.35
CA PHE A 96 10.70 -8.54 3.65
C PHE A 96 9.23 -8.33 4.02
N PRO A 97 8.48 -9.39 4.30
CA PRO A 97 7.07 -9.30 4.67
C PRO A 97 6.91 -8.74 6.08
N VAL A 98 5.99 -7.79 6.22
CA VAL A 98 5.56 -7.21 7.49
C VAL A 98 4.04 -7.33 7.54
N SER A 99 3.50 -7.91 8.60
CA SER A 99 2.05 -7.89 8.86
C SER A 99 1.73 -6.83 9.90
N GLY A 100 0.52 -6.26 9.79
CA GLY A 100 -0.04 -5.39 10.82
C GLY A 100 -1.05 -6.14 11.68
N GLN A 101 -1.19 -5.72 12.93
CA GLN A 101 -2.24 -6.17 13.84
C GLN A 101 -2.87 -4.96 14.54
N TRP A 102 -4.11 -5.10 14.97
CA TRP A 102 -4.86 -4.07 15.69
C TRP A 102 -5.58 -4.70 16.87
N LEU A 103 -5.65 -4.00 17.99
CA LEU A 103 -6.66 -4.29 18.99
C LEU A 103 -7.98 -3.69 18.52
N LYS A 104 -9.01 -4.51 18.41
CA LYS A 104 -10.37 -4.10 18.07
C LYS A 104 -11.24 -4.17 19.31
N CYS A 105 -11.93 -3.07 19.60
CA CYS A 105 -12.88 -3.04 20.68
C CYS A 105 -14.13 -3.87 20.30
N THR A 106 -14.61 -4.69 21.24
CA THR A 106 -15.82 -5.49 21.11
C THR A 106 -16.98 -4.95 21.96
N ASN A 107 -16.73 -3.89 22.75
CA ASN A 107 -17.72 -3.28 23.64
C ASN A 107 -18.38 -2.06 22.97
N ASP A 108 -19.65 -2.20 22.61
CA ASP A 108 -20.41 -1.16 21.90
C ASP A 108 -20.58 0.14 22.73
N GLU A 109 -20.58 0.08 24.07
CA GLU A 109 -20.65 1.28 24.92
C GLU A 109 -19.38 2.12 24.86
N ILE A 110 -18.22 1.46 24.76
CA ILE A 110 -16.93 2.15 24.61
C ILE A 110 -16.83 2.75 23.21
N ILE A 111 -17.20 1.98 22.19
CA ILE A 111 -17.20 2.42 20.79
C ILE A 111 -18.06 3.67 20.63
N ALA A 112 -19.27 3.68 21.20
CA ALA A 112 -20.21 4.78 21.09
C ALA A 112 -19.73 6.09 21.73
N LYS A 113 -18.76 6.03 22.67
CA LYS A 113 -18.20 7.22 23.34
C LYS A 113 -17.03 7.85 22.59
N HIS A 114 -16.47 7.17 21.58
CA HIS A 114 -15.27 7.64 20.86
C HIS A 114 -15.62 8.07 19.42
N HIS A 115 -15.40 9.33 19.08
CA HIS A 115 -15.75 9.92 17.77
C HIS A 115 -14.57 10.59 17.07
N ALA A 116 -13.34 10.14 17.35
CA ALA A 116 -12.13 10.76 16.82
C ALA A 116 -11.13 9.71 16.33
N LYS A 117 -10.12 10.19 15.58
CA LYS A 117 -8.87 9.47 15.34
C LYS A 117 -7.78 10.18 16.13
N VAL A 118 -7.22 9.50 17.12
CA VAL A 118 -6.29 10.08 18.09
C VAL A 118 -4.91 9.51 17.86
N TYR A 119 -4.04 10.32 17.26
CA TYR A 119 -2.64 9.99 17.01
C TYR A 119 -1.78 10.46 18.18
N GLY A 120 -0.97 9.57 18.74
CA GLY A 120 -0.03 9.93 19.78
C GLY A 120 1.29 10.47 19.23
N LYS A 121 2.21 10.73 20.15
CA LYS A 121 3.59 11.09 19.81
C LYS A 121 4.40 9.82 19.59
N ALA A 122 5.25 9.81 18.56
CA ALA A 122 6.22 8.74 18.39
C ALA A 122 7.10 8.59 19.65
N ALA A 123 7.23 7.36 20.16
CA ALA A 123 8.23 7.05 21.17
C ALA A 123 9.64 7.35 20.62
N VAL A 124 10.57 7.71 21.50
CA VAL A 124 11.95 8.01 21.09
C VAL A 124 12.56 6.75 20.44
N GLY A 125 13.03 6.89 19.20
CA GLY A 125 13.60 5.78 18.42
C GLY A 125 12.57 4.94 17.65
N ALA A 126 11.27 5.15 17.84
CA ALA A 126 10.25 4.48 17.03
C ALA A 126 10.26 5.04 15.59
N PRO A 127 10.19 4.18 14.56
CA PRO A 127 10.00 4.61 13.19
C PRO A 127 8.77 5.53 13.06
N PRO A 128 8.83 6.63 12.30
CA PRO A 128 7.75 7.62 12.23
C PRO A 128 6.40 7.06 11.75
N MET A 129 6.40 5.89 11.10
CA MET A 129 5.20 5.21 10.59
C MET A 129 4.59 4.19 11.56
N SER A 130 5.14 4.03 12.77
CA SER A 130 4.79 2.95 13.71
C SER A 130 4.13 3.45 15.00
N VAL A 131 3.70 4.71 15.02
CA VAL A 131 3.10 5.31 16.20
C VAL A 131 1.68 4.74 16.38
N PRO A 132 1.36 4.17 17.54
CA PRO A 132 0.00 3.74 17.83
C PRO A 132 -0.97 4.91 17.79
N HIS A 133 -2.21 4.61 17.44
CA HIS A 133 -3.30 5.56 17.42
C HIS A 133 -4.62 4.83 17.69
N LEU A 134 -5.55 5.56 18.31
CA LEU A 134 -6.88 5.09 18.65
C LEU A 134 -7.87 5.69 17.66
N ASP A 135 -8.44 4.84 16.80
CA ASP A 135 -9.24 5.27 15.66
C ASP A 135 -10.68 4.77 15.75
N THR A 136 -11.62 5.71 15.76
CA THR A 136 -12.98 5.42 15.31
C THR A 136 -12.98 5.21 13.80
N ARG A 137 -13.59 4.12 13.34
CA ARG A 137 -13.75 3.76 11.93
C ARG A 137 -15.21 3.43 11.63
N MET A 138 -15.65 3.68 10.40
CA MET A 138 -16.91 3.16 9.89
C MET A 138 -16.65 1.96 8.96
N ILE A 139 -17.04 0.76 9.38
CA ILE A 139 -16.81 -0.48 8.63
C ILE A 139 -18.15 -1.13 8.33
N ASN A 140 -18.53 -1.20 7.06
CA ASN A 140 -19.80 -1.77 6.59
C ASN A 140 -21.03 -1.18 7.33
N GLY A 141 -21.02 0.12 7.60
CA GLY A 141 -22.10 0.81 8.31
C GLY A 141 -22.12 0.64 9.83
N LYS A 142 -21.17 -0.12 10.41
CA LYS A 142 -20.99 -0.21 11.87
C LYS A 142 -19.77 0.61 12.31
N GLN A 143 -19.95 1.40 13.37
CA GLN A 143 -18.84 2.06 14.05
C GLN A 143 -17.94 1.01 14.71
N ALA A 144 -16.63 1.15 14.55
CA ALA A 144 -15.61 0.30 15.15
C ALA A 144 -14.55 1.17 15.80
N LEU A 145 -13.91 0.66 16.85
CA LEU A 145 -12.80 1.33 17.53
C LEU A 145 -11.58 0.42 17.47
N LEU A 146 -10.49 0.93 16.90
CA LEU A 146 -9.26 0.18 16.68
C LEU A 146 -8.07 0.89 17.33
N PHE A 147 -7.16 0.13 17.91
CA PHE A 147 -5.90 0.62 18.47
C PHE A 147 -4.71 -0.13 17.91
N GLY A 148 -3.67 0.59 17.51
CA GLY A 148 -2.48 0.04 16.86
C GLY A 148 -1.87 1.07 15.89
N PRO A 149 -1.04 0.66 14.93
CA PRO A 149 -0.75 -0.73 14.56
C PRO A 149 0.30 -1.39 15.47
N TYR A 150 0.19 -2.70 15.62
CA TYR A 150 1.26 -3.56 16.14
C TYR A 150 1.92 -4.32 15.00
N ALA A 151 3.23 -4.56 15.10
CA ALA A 151 3.92 -5.39 14.12
C ALA A 151 3.63 -6.87 14.34
N GLY A 152 3.29 -7.57 13.26
CA GLY A 152 3.24 -9.02 13.21
C GLY A 152 4.34 -9.59 12.31
N PHE A 153 4.53 -10.91 12.38
CA PHE A 153 5.45 -11.64 11.51
C PHE A 153 4.71 -12.67 10.65
N SER A 154 5.06 -12.73 9.37
CA SER A 154 4.65 -13.77 8.43
C SER A 154 5.71 -13.92 7.35
N THR A 155 5.89 -15.10 6.76
CA THR A 155 6.76 -15.28 5.58
C THR A 155 6.03 -15.16 4.25
N LYS A 156 4.70 -14.96 4.31
CA LYS A 156 3.82 -14.80 3.14
C LYS A 156 3.91 -13.39 2.58
N PHE A 157 3.80 -13.25 1.27
CA PHE A 157 3.74 -11.93 0.60
C PHE A 157 2.31 -11.47 0.35
N LEU A 158 1.35 -12.39 0.32
CA LEU A 158 -0.08 -12.14 0.13
C LEU A 158 -0.89 -12.77 1.26
N LYS A 159 -2.06 -12.20 1.58
CA LYS A 159 -2.98 -12.73 2.62
C LYS A 159 -3.23 -14.25 2.45
N ASN A 160 -3.47 -14.68 1.22
CA ASN A 160 -3.63 -16.08 0.82
C ASN A 160 -2.40 -16.66 0.09
N GLY A 161 -1.20 -16.15 0.40
CA GLY A 161 0.08 -16.55 -0.20
C GLY A 161 0.75 -17.75 0.46
N SER A 162 1.97 -18.06 0.02
CA SER A 162 2.74 -19.23 0.49
C SER A 162 3.71 -18.86 1.59
N PHE A 163 3.87 -19.73 2.59
CA PHE A 163 4.95 -19.57 3.59
C PHE A 163 6.36 -19.69 2.98
N LEU A 164 6.45 -20.16 1.73
CA LEU A 164 7.68 -20.22 0.96
C LEU A 164 7.98 -18.93 0.18
N ASP A 165 7.13 -17.89 0.26
CA ASP A 165 7.30 -16.66 -0.52
C ASP A 165 8.64 -15.98 -0.20
N LEU A 166 8.91 -15.69 1.08
CA LEU A 166 10.18 -15.08 1.51
C LEU A 166 11.41 -15.96 1.17
N PRO A 167 11.46 -17.27 1.52
CA PRO A 167 12.58 -18.12 1.13
C PRO A 167 12.84 -18.14 -0.38
N LYS A 168 11.79 -18.19 -1.20
CA LYS A 168 11.91 -18.21 -2.66
C LYS A 168 12.29 -16.86 -3.27
N SER A 169 12.07 -15.74 -2.58
CA SER A 169 12.50 -14.42 -3.03
C SER A 169 13.99 -14.16 -2.79
N ILE A 170 14.65 -14.94 -1.91
CA ILE A 170 16.08 -14.76 -1.65
C ILE A 170 16.88 -15.35 -2.82
N LYS A 171 17.69 -14.50 -3.46
CA LYS A 171 18.48 -14.82 -4.64
C LYS A 171 19.91 -14.30 -4.47
N PHE A 172 20.86 -14.87 -5.22
CA PHE A 172 22.26 -14.44 -5.18
C PHE A 172 22.45 -12.94 -5.48
N ASN A 173 21.59 -12.36 -6.32
CA ASN A 173 21.66 -10.95 -6.69
C ASN A 173 21.03 -9.99 -5.67
N ASN A 174 20.24 -10.47 -4.69
CA ASN A 174 19.58 -9.63 -3.69
C ASN A 174 19.95 -9.98 -2.22
N ILE A 175 20.62 -11.10 -1.95
CA ILE A 175 21.02 -11.50 -0.59
C ILE A 175 21.92 -10.47 0.10
N ARG A 176 22.91 -9.93 -0.62
CA ARG A 176 23.80 -8.89 -0.08
C ARG A 176 23.03 -7.60 0.25
N PRO A 177 22.18 -7.07 -0.67
CA PRO A 177 21.25 -5.99 -0.32
C PRO A 177 20.39 -6.29 0.91
N MET A 178 19.81 -7.49 1.03
CA MET A 178 18.95 -7.85 2.16
C MET A 178 19.68 -7.81 3.50
N ILE A 179 20.86 -8.43 3.59
CA ILE A 179 21.68 -8.42 4.81
C ILE A 179 22.09 -6.99 5.17
N SER A 180 22.55 -6.23 4.17
CA SER A 180 22.98 -4.84 4.38
C SER A 180 21.84 -3.96 4.87
N ALA A 181 20.64 -4.13 4.34
CA ALA A 181 19.46 -3.40 4.77
C ALA A 181 19.10 -3.72 6.23
N GLY A 182 19.19 -5.00 6.65
CA GLY A 182 18.98 -5.38 8.05
C GLY A 182 19.99 -4.71 9.00
N LEU A 183 21.28 -4.73 8.64
CA LEU A 183 22.35 -4.11 9.44
C LEU A 183 22.24 -2.57 9.50
N HIS A 184 21.77 -1.94 8.43
CA HIS A 184 21.54 -0.49 8.42
C HIS A 184 20.30 -0.06 9.22
N ASN A 185 19.40 -1.00 9.53
CA ASN A 185 18.12 -0.72 10.18
C ASN A 185 17.96 -1.58 11.45
N ILE A 186 19.03 -1.67 12.25
CA ILE A 186 19.03 -2.45 13.49
C ILE A 186 17.96 -1.96 14.45
N ASP A 187 17.77 -0.64 14.58
CA ASP A 187 16.77 -0.09 15.52
C ASP A 187 15.34 -0.46 15.09
N LEU A 188 15.03 -0.34 13.81
CA LEU A 188 13.75 -0.83 13.26
C LEU A 188 13.61 -2.34 13.44
N THR A 189 14.67 -3.11 13.20
CA THR A 189 14.63 -4.58 13.34
C THR A 189 14.37 -4.98 14.79
N LYS A 190 15.04 -4.35 15.75
CA LYS A 190 14.79 -4.53 17.19
C LYS A 190 13.36 -4.16 17.54
N TYR A 191 12.91 -2.98 17.11
CA TYR A 191 11.54 -2.52 17.34
C TYR A 191 10.51 -3.53 16.81
N LEU A 192 10.66 -4.05 15.60
CA LEU A 192 9.75 -5.05 15.04
C LEU A 192 9.77 -6.36 15.84
N ILE A 193 10.94 -6.82 16.29
CA ILE A 193 11.08 -8.01 17.15
C ILE A 193 10.36 -7.78 18.49
N ASP A 194 10.54 -6.62 19.10
CA ASP A 194 9.92 -6.27 20.38
C ASP A 194 8.40 -6.22 20.24
N GLN A 195 7.88 -5.59 19.18
CA GLN A 195 6.45 -5.54 18.85
C GLN A 195 5.84 -6.94 18.66
N VAL A 196 6.53 -7.83 17.95
CA VAL A 196 6.07 -9.21 17.74
C VAL A 196 6.04 -10.02 19.05
N ARG A 197 6.91 -9.68 20.01
CA ARG A 197 7.01 -10.34 21.32
C ARG A 197 6.03 -9.81 22.36
N GLN A 198 5.32 -8.72 22.07
CA GLN A 198 4.38 -8.12 23.03
C GLN A 198 3.26 -9.10 23.41
N SER A 199 3.07 -9.23 24.72
CA SER A 199 1.95 -9.93 25.33
C SER A 199 0.64 -9.14 25.17
N PRO A 200 -0.54 -9.76 25.35
CA PRO A 200 -1.81 -9.04 25.45
C PRO A 200 -1.79 -7.91 26.48
N GLU A 201 -1.12 -8.12 27.60
CA GLU A 201 -0.97 -7.16 28.70
C GLU A 201 -0.13 -5.94 28.27
N ASP A 202 1.00 -6.16 27.59
CA ASP A 202 1.84 -5.06 27.05
C ASP A 202 1.05 -4.18 26.08
N ARG A 203 0.21 -4.82 25.24
CA ARG A 203 -0.64 -4.10 24.28
C ARG A 203 -1.73 -3.30 24.99
N LEU A 204 -2.32 -3.85 26.05
CA LEU A 204 -3.30 -3.15 26.89
C LEU A 204 -2.68 -1.96 27.60
N ASP A 205 -1.47 -2.09 28.14
CA ASP A 205 -0.80 -1.00 28.84
C ASP A 205 -0.50 0.17 27.88
N ALA A 206 -0.09 -0.12 26.64
CA ALA A 206 0.03 0.90 25.61
C ALA A 206 -1.33 1.55 25.27
N LEU A 207 -2.42 0.78 25.22
CA LEU A 207 -3.77 1.32 25.00
C LEU A 207 -4.20 2.24 26.15
N LYS A 208 -3.83 1.93 27.40
CA LYS A 208 -4.17 2.76 28.57
C LYS A 208 -3.54 4.15 28.54
N GLU A 209 -2.49 4.37 27.75
CA GLU A 209 -1.98 5.73 27.50
C GLU A 209 -2.98 6.61 26.73
N TYR A 210 -3.89 6.00 25.97
CA TYR A 210 -4.93 6.67 25.17
C TYR A 210 -6.31 6.55 25.80
N LEU A 211 -6.58 5.43 26.47
CA LEU A 211 -7.84 5.09 27.11
C LEU A 211 -7.57 4.46 28.49
N PRO A 212 -7.33 5.27 29.55
CA PRO A 212 -6.87 4.78 30.85
C PRO A 212 -7.74 3.69 31.49
N GLN A 213 -9.04 3.72 31.22
CA GLN A 213 -10.05 2.77 31.70
C GLN A 213 -10.18 1.49 30.85
N ALA A 214 -9.31 1.25 29.88
CA ALA A 214 -9.39 0.06 29.03
C ALA A 214 -9.19 -1.23 29.84
N GLU A 215 -10.07 -2.21 29.61
CA GLU A 215 -9.98 -3.56 30.18
C GLU A 215 -9.78 -4.60 29.09
N LEU A 216 -8.89 -5.58 29.30
CA LEU A 216 -8.51 -6.57 28.27
C LEU A 216 -9.70 -7.30 27.63
N LYS A 217 -10.75 -7.58 28.43
CA LYS A 217 -11.95 -8.31 28.00
C LYS A 217 -12.72 -7.63 26.85
N ASP A 218 -12.55 -6.32 26.69
CA ASP A 218 -13.24 -5.51 25.69
C ASP A 218 -12.45 -5.41 24.37
N TRP A 219 -11.31 -6.08 24.24
CA TRP A 219 -10.38 -5.94 23.12
C TRP A 219 -9.89 -7.28 22.59
N GLU A 220 -9.94 -7.43 21.27
CA GLU A 220 -9.46 -8.62 20.56
C GLU A 220 -8.40 -8.24 19.53
N LEU A 221 -7.38 -9.10 19.36
CA LEU A 221 -6.35 -8.87 18.35
C LEU A 221 -6.85 -9.30 16.97
N GLU A 222 -6.95 -8.34 16.05
CA GLU A 222 -7.30 -8.56 14.66
C GLU A 222 -6.07 -8.44 13.75
N TYR A 223 -5.88 -9.41 12.86
CA TYR A 223 -4.79 -9.41 11.89
C TYR A 223 -5.17 -8.58 10.67
N ALA A 224 -4.34 -7.58 10.35
CA ALA A 224 -4.51 -6.74 9.18
C ALA A 224 -3.92 -7.40 7.92
N GLY A 225 -3.83 -6.61 6.85
CA GLY A 225 -3.16 -6.99 5.61
C GLY A 225 -1.68 -7.32 5.80
N GLN A 226 -1.13 -8.00 4.79
CA GLN A 226 0.31 -8.24 4.66
C GLN A 226 0.89 -7.22 3.68
N ARG A 227 2.07 -6.71 4.01
CA ARG A 227 2.81 -5.76 3.20
C ARG A 227 4.22 -6.30 2.97
N VAL A 228 4.77 -6.10 1.78
CA VAL A 228 6.17 -6.42 1.50
C VAL A 228 6.97 -5.13 1.53
N GLN A 229 7.85 -5.02 2.51
CA GLN A 229 8.80 -3.92 2.63
C GLN A 229 9.95 -4.16 1.64
N VAL A 230 10.15 -3.24 0.70
CA VAL A 230 11.11 -3.40 -0.38
C VAL A 230 12.52 -3.04 0.08
N ILE A 231 13.47 -3.81 -0.42
CA ILE A 231 14.91 -3.56 -0.27
C ILE A 231 15.46 -3.30 -1.67
N LYS A 232 16.01 -2.10 -1.87
CA LYS A 232 16.63 -1.69 -3.12
C LYS A 232 18.15 -1.82 -3.00
N LYS A 233 18.79 -2.31 -4.05
CA LYS A 233 20.26 -2.30 -4.15
C LYS A 233 20.76 -0.87 -4.27
N ASP A 234 21.74 -0.52 -3.44
CA ASP A 234 22.42 0.77 -3.48
C ASP A 234 23.91 0.57 -3.75
N ALA A 235 24.50 1.43 -4.58
CA ALA A 235 25.90 1.30 -4.97
C ALA A 235 26.89 1.52 -3.81
N LYS A 236 26.54 2.38 -2.84
CA LYS A 236 27.41 2.73 -1.70
C LYS A 236 27.06 1.94 -0.45
N LYS A 237 25.77 1.82 -0.17
CA LYS A 237 25.21 1.21 1.03
C LYS A 237 24.88 -0.28 0.83
N GLY A 238 25.09 -0.86 -0.35
CA GLY A 238 24.74 -2.25 -0.64
C GLY A 238 23.23 -2.49 -0.79
N GLY A 239 22.46 -2.28 0.28
CA GLY A 239 21.00 -2.34 0.28
C GLY A 239 20.37 -1.35 1.26
N VAL A 240 19.22 -0.79 0.87
CA VAL A 240 18.46 0.21 1.62
C VAL A 240 16.98 -0.19 1.65
N LEU A 241 16.32 0.00 2.81
CA LEU A 241 14.88 -0.18 2.93
C LEU A 241 14.14 1.00 2.28
N GLU A 242 13.18 0.68 1.41
CA GLU A 242 12.38 1.67 0.70
C GLU A 242 11.03 1.87 1.37
N PHE A 243 10.90 2.88 2.21
CA PHE A 243 9.71 3.09 3.05
C PHE A 243 8.45 3.50 2.26
N GLY A 244 8.62 3.97 1.02
CA GLY A 244 7.54 4.35 0.11
C GLY A 244 7.09 3.26 -0.85
N THR A 245 6.27 3.66 -1.81
CA THR A 245 5.97 2.87 -3.01
C THR A 245 7.01 3.22 -4.06
N GLU A 246 7.65 2.21 -4.64
CA GLU A 246 8.61 2.37 -5.73
C GLU A 246 7.95 1.95 -7.05
N VAL A 247 8.06 2.81 -8.07
CA VAL A 247 7.73 2.47 -9.45
C VAL A 247 9.00 1.97 -10.14
N VAL A 248 8.99 0.69 -10.55
CA VAL A 248 10.06 0.11 -11.37
C VAL A 248 9.51 -0.14 -12.76
N SER A 249 10.11 0.48 -13.78
CA SER A 249 9.72 0.31 -15.18
C SER A 249 10.91 -0.13 -16.01
N ALA A 250 10.65 -0.87 -17.09
CA ALA A 250 11.67 -1.12 -18.11
C ALA A 250 12.06 0.18 -18.82
N ALA A 251 13.29 0.28 -19.31
CA ALA A 251 13.76 1.44 -20.07
C ALA A 251 12.91 1.75 -21.32
N ASP A 252 12.28 0.74 -21.92
CA ASP A 252 11.38 0.87 -23.07
C ASP A 252 9.94 1.27 -22.68
N GLY A 253 9.64 1.41 -21.39
CA GLY A 253 8.30 1.74 -20.88
C GLY A 253 7.25 0.63 -21.01
N SER A 254 7.60 -0.54 -21.56
CA SER A 254 6.63 -1.60 -21.91
C SER A 254 6.11 -2.40 -20.70
N ILE A 255 6.73 -2.25 -19.53
CA ILE A 255 6.30 -2.87 -18.29
C ILE A 255 6.61 -1.95 -17.11
N ALA A 256 5.70 -1.92 -16.13
CA ALA A 256 5.90 -1.24 -14.87
C ALA A 256 5.37 -2.06 -13.70
N ALA A 257 6.07 -2.05 -12.57
CA ALA A 257 5.68 -2.69 -11.33
C ALA A 257 5.65 -1.70 -10.18
N LEU A 258 4.60 -1.77 -9.37
CA LEU A 258 4.53 -1.08 -8.09
C LEU A 258 5.03 -2.02 -6.99
N LEU A 259 6.10 -1.61 -6.32
CA LEU A 259 6.68 -2.33 -5.20
C LEU A 259 6.55 -1.51 -3.90
N GLY A 260 6.60 -2.18 -2.75
CA GLY A 260 6.82 -1.52 -1.46
C GLY A 260 5.54 -1.21 -0.73
N ALA A 261 5.47 -0.02 -0.15
CA ALA A 261 4.25 0.44 0.50
C ALA A 261 3.06 0.32 -0.43
N SER A 262 1.92 -0.21 0.07
CA SER A 262 0.67 0.10 -0.61
C SER A 262 0.57 1.62 -0.64
N PRO A 263 0.44 2.24 -1.81
CA PRO A 263 0.21 3.67 -1.84
C PRO A 263 -1.11 3.93 -1.10
N GLY A 264 -1.04 4.76 -0.06
CA GLY A 264 -2.25 5.25 0.59
C GLY A 264 -3.02 6.14 -0.37
N ALA A 265 -4.27 6.49 -0.01
CA ALA A 265 -5.05 7.46 -0.78
C ALA A 265 -4.26 8.75 -1.09
N SER A 266 -3.37 9.16 -0.19
CA SER A 266 -2.55 10.36 -0.33
C SER A 266 -1.47 10.31 -1.42
N THR A 267 -1.06 9.12 -1.89
CA THR A 267 0.04 8.97 -2.86
C THR A 267 -0.33 8.19 -4.12
N ALA A 268 -1.45 7.46 -4.14
CA ALA A 268 -1.82 6.63 -5.28
C ALA A 268 -1.91 7.42 -6.60
N VAL A 269 -2.55 8.58 -6.58
CA VAL A 269 -2.72 9.43 -7.78
C VAL A 269 -1.37 9.95 -8.29
N SER A 270 -0.51 10.46 -7.40
CA SER A 270 0.81 10.99 -7.81
C SER A 270 1.70 9.89 -8.39
N ILE A 271 1.65 8.68 -7.82
CA ILE A 271 2.41 7.52 -8.32
C ILE A 271 1.91 7.09 -9.70
N MET A 272 0.59 7.09 -9.94
CA MET A 272 0.07 6.75 -11.26
C MET A 272 0.42 7.82 -12.30
N LEU A 273 0.40 9.11 -11.94
CA LEU A 273 0.87 10.19 -12.82
C LEU A 273 2.37 10.04 -13.17
N GLU A 274 3.19 9.66 -12.18
CA GLU A 274 4.61 9.36 -12.41
C GLU A 274 4.79 8.16 -13.35
N LEU A 275 3.98 7.11 -13.19
CA LEU A 275 4.00 5.96 -14.10
C LEU A 275 3.64 6.36 -15.52
N LEU A 276 2.60 7.17 -15.72
CA LEU A 276 2.22 7.68 -17.04
C LEU A 276 3.37 8.49 -17.66
N ALA A 277 4.04 9.34 -16.88
CA ALA A 277 5.19 10.11 -17.37
C ALA A 277 6.39 9.24 -17.78
N ARG A 278 6.56 8.07 -17.16
CA ARG A 278 7.64 7.13 -17.48
C ARG A 278 7.31 6.21 -18.65
N CYS A 279 6.09 5.67 -18.70
CA CYS A 279 5.71 4.60 -19.63
C CYS A 279 4.90 5.10 -20.85
N PHE A 280 4.25 6.26 -20.74
CA PHE A 280 3.35 6.81 -21.76
C PHE A 280 3.71 8.28 -22.03
N LYS A 281 5.00 8.59 -22.09
CA LYS A 281 5.51 9.97 -22.20
C LYS A 281 4.96 10.71 -23.41
N GLU A 282 4.87 10.03 -24.55
CA GLU A 282 4.38 10.60 -25.81
C GLU A 282 2.88 10.92 -25.72
N ASP A 283 2.07 9.97 -25.24
CA ASP A 283 0.64 10.18 -25.03
C ASP A 283 0.37 11.28 -24.00
N LEU A 284 1.11 11.27 -22.88
CA LEU A 284 1.00 12.28 -21.83
C LEU A 284 1.31 13.69 -22.33
N ALA A 285 2.16 13.84 -23.34
CA ALA A 285 2.49 15.12 -23.94
C ALA A 285 1.40 15.67 -24.89
N THR A 286 0.40 14.86 -25.25
CA THR A 286 -0.70 15.29 -26.11
C THR A 286 -1.66 16.23 -25.40
N ASP A 287 -2.24 17.17 -26.15
CA ASP A 287 -3.27 18.09 -25.63
C ASP A 287 -4.50 17.33 -25.09
N GLU A 288 -4.85 16.21 -25.71
CA GLU A 288 -5.97 15.36 -25.30
C GLU A 288 -5.77 14.82 -23.87
N TRP A 289 -4.61 14.22 -23.58
CA TRP A 289 -4.32 13.69 -22.25
C TRP A 289 -4.13 14.80 -21.23
N GLN A 290 -3.47 15.89 -21.59
CA GLN A 290 -3.32 17.05 -20.72
C GLN A 290 -4.68 17.65 -20.34
N ALA A 291 -5.60 17.79 -21.30
CA ALA A 291 -6.96 18.25 -21.05
C ALA A 291 -7.71 17.29 -20.13
N LYS A 292 -7.63 15.97 -20.38
CA LYS A 292 -8.33 14.99 -19.54
C LYS A 292 -7.80 14.92 -18.11
N ILE A 293 -6.48 15.04 -17.93
CA ILE A 293 -5.88 15.09 -16.59
C ILE A 293 -6.31 16.34 -15.84
N ARG A 294 -6.35 17.51 -16.50
CA ARG A 294 -6.81 18.77 -15.87
C ARG A 294 -8.30 18.77 -15.57
N ASP A 295 -9.13 18.08 -16.36
CA ASP A 295 -10.54 17.84 -16.05
C ASP A 295 -10.69 17.06 -14.72
N MET A 296 -9.91 15.98 -14.56
CA MET A 296 -9.94 15.16 -13.33
C MET A 296 -9.26 15.86 -12.14
N ILE A 297 -8.15 16.55 -12.39
CA ILE A 297 -7.26 17.18 -11.41
C ILE A 297 -6.99 18.63 -11.85
N PRO A 298 -7.90 19.59 -11.56
CA PRO A 298 -7.75 20.98 -12.01
C PRO A 298 -6.46 21.66 -11.57
N THR A 299 -5.89 21.20 -10.45
CA THR A 299 -4.64 21.72 -9.86
C THR A 299 -3.38 21.04 -10.42
N TYR A 300 -3.49 20.20 -11.46
CA TYR A 300 -2.35 19.48 -12.01
C TYR A 300 -1.25 20.45 -12.49
N GLY A 301 -0.04 20.25 -11.96
CA GLY A 301 1.12 21.12 -12.22
C GLY A 301 1.21 22.36 -11.30
N GLN A 302 0.38 22.46 -10.26
CA GLN A 302 0.41 23.55 -9.28
C GLN A 302 0.82 23.06 -7.89
N GLU A 303 1.57 23.87 -7.15
CA GLU A 303 2.01 23.55 -5.77
C GLU A 303 1.02 24.08 -4.73
N LEU A 304 0.15 23.19 -4.21
CA LEU A 304 -0.84 23.54 -3.19
C LEU A 304 -0.23 23.96 -1.84
N SER A 305 1.01 23.53 -1.53
CA SER A 305 1.69 23.87 -0.27
C SER A 305 2.02 25.35 -0.14
N ASN A 306 2.18 26.04 -1.27
CA ASN A 306 2.57 27.45 -1.33
C ASN A 306 1.38 28.39 -1.62
N ASP A 307 0.19 27.83 -1.85
CA ASP A 307 -1.02 28.59 -2.17
C ASP A 307 -2.19 28.15 -1.28
N ALA A 308 -2.36 28.87 -0.17
CA ALA A 308 -3.41 28.61 0.81
C ALA A 308 -4.82 28.84 0.23
N GLU A 309 -4.99 29.80 -0.70
CA GLU A 309 -6.27 30.10 -1.31
C GLU A 309 -6.70 28.98 -2.26
N LEU A 310 -5.78 28.51 -3.10
CA LEU A 310 -6.00 27.38 -4.00
C LEU A 310 -6.28 26.09 -3.22
N CYS A 311 -5.56 25.85 -2.12
CA CYS A 311 -5.81 24.72 -1.23
C CYS A 311 -7.23 24.78 -0.66
N LYS A 312 -7.67 25.95 -0.16
CA LYS A 312 -9.03 26.16 0.35
C LYS A 312 -10.08 25.91 -0.72
N LYS A 313 -9.94 26.52 -1.91
CA LYS A 313 -10.86 26.32 -3.04
C LYS A 313 -10.94 24.86 -3.47
N THR A 314 -9.81 24.16 -3.48
CA THR A 314 -9.74 22.74 -3.83
C THR A 314 -10.52 21.91 -2.82
N ARG A 315 -10.30 22.14 -1.51
CA ARG A 315 -11.03 21.46 -0.44
C ARG A 315 -12.53 21.71 -0.53
N GLU A 316 -12.97 22.96 -0.67
CA GLU A 316 -14.38 23.32 -0.80
C GLU A 316 -15.04 22.60 -1.99
N ARG A 317 -14.38 22.59 -3.15
CA ARG A 317 -14.85 21.88 -4.34
C ARG A 317 -14.96 20.38 -4.09
N THR A 318 -13.92 19.75 -3.55
CA THR A 318 -13.93 18.29 -3.32
C THR A 318 -14.92 17.89 -2.25
N SER A 319 -15.08 18.66 -1.18
CA SER A 319 -16.10 18.40 -0.16
C SER A 319 -17.51 18.44 -0.76
N LYS A 320 -17.80 19.43 -1.61
CA LYS A 320 -19.10 19.53 -2.30
C LYS A 320 -19.36 18.34 -3.22
N VAL A 321 -18.36 17.92 -4.00
CA VAL A 321 -18.48 16.77 -4.92
C VAL A 321 -18.69 15.46 -4.15
N LEU A 322 -18.03 15.32 -3.00
CA LEU A 322 -18.10 14.12 -2.15
C LEU A 322 -19.23 14.17 -1.11
N GLU A 323 -20.05 15.21 -1.13
CA GLU A 323 -21.14 15.45 -0.16
C GLU A 323 -20.66 15.37 1.30
N ILE A 324 -19.42 15.82 1.55
CA ILE A 324 -18.87 15.91 2.89
C ILE A 324 -19.35 17.23 3.48
N GLU A 325 -20.15 17.16 4.55
CA GLU A 325 -20.55 18.35 5.29
C GLU A 325 -19.30 19.04 5.83
N ASN A 326 -19.09 20.29 5.42
CA ASN A 326 -18.05 21.12 6.00
C ASN A 326 -18.54 21.60 7.37
N THR A 327 -18.30 20.82 8.43
CA THR A 327 -18.30 21.33 9.81
C THR A 327 -17.04 22.12 10.09
#